data_AF-Z4X1R6-F1
#
_entry.id   AF-Z4X1R6-F1
#
_cell.length_a   1.000
_cell.length_b   1.000
_cell.length_c   1.000
_cell.angle_alpha   90.00
_cell.angle_beta   90.00
_cell.angle_gamma   90.00
#
_symmetry.space_group_name_H-M   'P 1'
#
loop_
_entity.id
_entity.type
_entity.pdbx_description
1 polymer ?
#
loop_
_entity_poly.entity_id
_entity_poly.type
_entity_poly.pdbx_seq_one_letter_code
_entity_poly.pdbx_strand_id
1 'polypeptide(L)'
;MDFRLTEQFTNLSYLAVIVIGLLTLLVRTLSPNMWPLIWLSMKYRHIGSLRSRVDRIVPMWAFRTLLYLLEGLGYGFVFYRIFTLMGLIPTSGYNILLYALGGASLTIFVLTLLHAKVFNLWRYIFFTGDSGELLDQDYLFQDWIRASMAFPLALIALLPIPTQYVLYSVLAIIFTTELVTLWNIMRRLRQVAGGYLLLFLYLCAYEIIPFLYIIGAGIYLTRSDLLPNLFQ
;
A
#
# COMPACT_ATOMS: atom_id res chain seq x y z
N MET A 1 8.08 8.36 -34.32
CA MET A 1 8.08 7.53 -33.08
C MET A 1 8.59 6.16 -33.46
N ASP A 2 9.68 5.73 -32.84
CA ASP A 2 10.34 4.47 -33.19
C ASP A 2 9.55 3.29 -32.59
N PHE A 3 8.92 2.49 -33.45
CA PHE A 3 7.96 1.43 -33.07
C PHE A 3 8.55 0.40 -32.08
N ARG A 4 9.86 0.14 -32.18
CA ARG A 4 10.59 -0.80 -31.32
C ARG A 4 10.77 -0.31 -29.88
N LEU A 5 10.83 1.01 -29.65
CA LEU A 5 10.98 1.59 -28.31
C LEU A 5 9.67 1.47 -27.51
N THR A 6 8.54 1.67 -28.18
CA THR A 6 7.20 1.49 -27.60
C THR A 6 6.87 0.02 -27.27
N GLU A 7 7.45 -0.92 -28.01
CA GLU A 7 7.17 -2.35 -27.86
C GLU A 7 7.75 -2.93 -26.55
N GLN A 8 8.98 -2.54 -26.19
CA GLN A 8 9.63 -3.02 -24.95
C GLN A 8 8.87 -2.60 -23.69
N PHE A 9 8.49 -1.33 -23.60
CA PHE A 9 7.70 -0.78 -22.50
C PHE A 9 6.33 -1.45 -22.39
N THR A 10 5.69 -1.70 -23.52
CA THR A 10 4.37 -2.35 -23.59
C THR A 10 4.44 -3.80 -23.14
N ASN A 11 5.43 -4.57 -23.63
CA ASN A 11 5.64 -5.96 -23.24
C ASN A 11 5.94 -6.11 -21.74
N LEU A 12 6.82 -5.26 -21.21
CA LEU A 12 7.13 -5.24 -19.78
C LEU A 12 5.91 -4.88 -18.93
N SER A 13 5.06 -3.98 -19.42
CA SER A 13 3.82 -3.61 -18.75
C SER A 13 2.82 -4.76 -18.68
N TYR A 14 2.63 -5.51 -19.78
CA TYR A 14 1.77 -6.68 -19.79
C TYR A 14 2.30 -7.78 -18.86
N LEU A 15 3.61 -8.04 -18.89
CA LEU A 15 4.24 -9.03 -18.01
C LEU A 15 4.05 -8.66 -16.54
N ALA A 16 4.26 -7.39 -16.17
CA ALA A 16 4.03 -6.91 -14.81
C ALA A 16 2.57 -7.14 -14.36
N VAL A 17 1.59 -6.82 -15.20
CA VAL A 17 0.17 -7.03 -14.87
C VAL A 17 -0.18 -8.52 -14.74
N ILE A 18 0.38 -9.39 -15.58
CA ILE A 18 0.19 -10.84 -15.45
C ILE A 18 0.73 -11.33 -14.09
N VAL A 19 1.94 -10.90 -13.71
CA VAL A 19 2.54 -11.27 -12.42
C VAL A 19 1.71 -10.75 -11.25
N ILE A 20 1.28 -9.48 -11.30
CA ILE A 20 0.39 -8.88 -10.29
C ILE A 20 -0.94 -9.65 -10.21
N GLY A 21 -1.52 -10.05 -11.35
CA GLY A 21 -2.74 -10.84 -11.41
C GLY A 21 -2.60 -12.21 -10.77
N LEU A 22 -1.51 -12.93 -11.08
CA LEU A 22 -1.20 -14.23 -10.49
C LEU A 22 -1.01 -14.13 -8.97
N LEU A 23 -0.26 -13.13 -8.50
CA LEU A 23 -0.08 -12.89 -7.07
C LEU A 23 -1.40 -12.53 -6.37
N THR A 24 -2.24 -11.71 -7.02
CA THR A 24 -3.57 -11.36 -6.49
C THR A 24 -4.47 -12.58 -6.37
N LEU A 25 -4.45 -13.48 -7.36
CA LEU A 25 -5.18 -14.75 -7.29
C LEU A 25 -4.65 -15.62 -6.15
N LEU A 26 -3.33 -15.70 -5.97
CA LEU A 26 -2.72 -16.43 -4.87
C LEU A 26 -3.14 -15.85 -3.51
N VAL A 27 -3.13 -14.53 -3.32
CA VAL A 27 -3.62 -13.90 -2.08
C VAL A 27 -5.08 -14.28 -1.83
N ARG A 28 -5.95 -14.16 -2.85
CA ARG A 28 -7.38 -14.46 -2.73
C ARG A 28 -7.65 -15.92 -2.38
N THR A 29 -6.86 -16.86 -2.90
CA THR A 29 -7.00 -18.29 -2.58
C THR A 29 -6.54 -18.62 -1.16
N LEU A 30 -5.49 -17.96 -0.66
CA LEU A 30 -5.02 -18.11 0.72
C LEU A 30 -5.95 -17.47 1.75
N SER A 31 -6.76 -16.50 1.33
CA SER A 31 -7.71 -15.79 2.19
C SER A 31 -9.12 -15.78 1.60
N PRO A 32 -9.81 -16.94 1.54
CA PRO A 32 -11.17 -17.00 1.02
C PRO A 32 -12.14 -16.29 1.98
N ASN A 33 -13.17 -15.63 1.42
CA ASN A 33 -14.25 -14.96 2.17
C ASN A 33 -13.81 -13.78 3.07
N MET A 34 -12.70 -13.12 2.73
CA MET A 34 -12.23 -11.90 3.42
C MET A 34 -13.25 -10.76 3.40
N TRP A 35 -13.90 -10.52 2.26
CA TRP A 35 -14.89 -9.46 2.11
C TRP A 35 -16.05 -9.55 3.14
N PRO A 36 -16.74 -10.69 3.28
CA PRO A 36 -17.74 -10.88 4.34
C PRO A 36 -17.17 -10.67 5.75
N LEU A 37 -15.93 -11.09 6.01
CA LEU A 37 -15.30 -10.97 7.33
C LEU A 37 -14.99 -9.52 7.70
N ILE A 38 -14.50 -8.74 6.74
CA ILE A 38 -14.30 -7.30 6.89
C ILE A 38 -15.63 -6.64 7.23
N TRP A 39 -16.68 -6.93 6.47
CA TRP A 39 -18.02 -6.40 6.73
C TRP A 39 -18.58 -6.78 8.10
N LEU A 40 -18.44 -8.05 8.50
CA LEU A 40 -18.90 -8.54 9.81
C LEU A 40 -18.09 -7.93 10.96
N SER A 41 -16.77 -7.76 10.79
CA SER A 41 -15.91 -7.09 11.78
C SER A 41 -16.34 -5.64 11.99
N MET A 42 -16.65 -4.94 10.89
CA MET A 42 -17.19 -3.58 10.92
C MET A 42 -18.57 -3.56 11.56
N LYS A 43 -19.48 -4.49 11.24
CA LYS A 43 -20.85 -4.44 11.74
C LYS A 43 -20.96 -4.85 13.21
N TYR A 44 -20.40 -6.01 13.58
CA TYR A 44 -20.71 -6.69 14.84
C TYR A 44 -19.59 -6.68 15.88
N ARG A 45 -18.43 -6.04 15.63
CA ARG A 45 -17.26 -6.05 16.54
C ARG A 45 -16.71 -7.45 16.87
N HIS A 46 -17.31 -8.49 16.31
CA HIS A 46 -16.94 -9.87 16.53
C HIS A 46 -16.05 -10.31 15.38
N ILE A 47 -14.80 -10.65 15.71
CA ILE A 47 -13.85 -11.12 14.72
C ILE A 47 -13.58 -12.58 15.03
N GLY A 48 -14.10 -13.49 14.21
CA GLY A 48 -13.49 -14.81 14.14
C GLY A 48 -12.07 -14.60 13.62
N SER A 49 -11.05 -14.85 14.46
CA SER A 49 -9.69 -14.36 14.23
C SER A 49 -9.19 -14.75 12.85
N LEU A 50 -9.04 -13.76 11.96
CA LEU A 50 -8.54 -13.97 10.60
C LEU A 50 -7.21 -14.74 10.62
N ARG A 51 -6.38 -14.34 11.57
CA ARG A 51 -5.11 -14.97 11.91
C ARG A 51 -5.27 -16.48 12.02
N SER A 52 -6.24 -17.00 12.78
CA SER A 52 -6.42 -18.45 12.93
C SER A 52 -6.89 -19.17 11.67
N ARG A 53 -7.51 -18.48 10.70
CA ARG A 53 -7.90 -19.07 9.41
C ARG A 53 -6.75 -19.11 8.43
N VAL A 54 -6.01 -18.01 8.30
CA VAL A 54 -4.87 -17.90 7.39
C VAL A 54 -3.72 -18.77 7.89
N ASP A 55 -3.44 -18.76 9.20
CA ASP A 55 -2.33 -19.51 9.81
C ASP A 55 -2.49 -21.04 9.71
N ARG A 56 -3.72 -21.52 9.42
CA ARG A 56 -3.97 -22.94 9.07
C ARG A 56 -3.42 -23.33 7.69
N ILE A 57 -3.24 -22.36 6.81
CA ILE A 57 -2.82 -22.57 5.41
C ILE A 57 -1.38 -22.13 5.23
N VAL A 58 -1.05 -20.90 5.67
CA VAL A 58 0.26 -20.28 5.52
C VAL A 58 0.59 -19.50 6.79
N PRO A 59 1.83 -19.56 7.29
CA PRO A 59 2.25 -18.77 8.43
C PRO A 59 1.93 -17.27 8.26
N MET A 60 1.38 -16.64 9.30
CA MET A 60 0.91 -15.25 9.23
C MET A 60 1.97 -14.25 8.72
N TRP A 61 3.25 -14.48 9.07
CA TRP A 61 4.36 -13.63 8.63
C TRP A 61 4.60 -13.73 7.11
N ALA A 62 4.45 -14.92 6.54
CA ALA A 62 4.62 -15.16 5.10
C ALA A 62 3.44 -14.53 4.34
N PHE A 63 2.22 -14.65 4.86
CA PHE A 63 1.06 -14.00 4.27
C PHE A 63 1.17 -12.47 4.27
N ARG A 64 1.60 -11.85 5.37
CA ARG A 64 1.84 -10.38 5.40
C ARG A 64 2.91 -9.95 4.41
N THR A 65 4.01 -10.70 4.33
CA THR A 65 5.09 -10.40 3.38
C THR A 65 4.58 -10.48 1.94
N LEU A 66 3.71 -11.44 1.64
CA LEU A 66 3.06 -11.58 0.35
C LEU A 66 2.14 -10.38 0.04
N LEU A 67 1.37 -9.87 1.01
CA LEU A 67 0.57 -8.65 0.85
C LEU A 67 1.46 -7.45 0.52
N TYR A 68 2.54 -7.25 1.28
CA TYR A 68 3.48 -6.15 1.04
C TYR A 68 4.17 -6.26 -0.31
N LEU A 69 4.54 -7.47 -0.74
CA LEU A 69 5.11 -7.73 -2.05
C LEU A 69 4.12 -7.35 -3.17
N LEU A 70 2.86 -7.74 -3.02
CA LEU A 70 1.82 -7.41 -3.98
C LEU A 70 1.54 -5.91 -4.03
N GLU A 71 1.50 -5.23 -2.89
CA GLU A 71 1.39 -3.76 -2.84
C GLU A 71 2.60 -3.10 -3.52
N GLY A 72 3.82 -3.52 -3.19
CA GLY A 72 5.04 -3.00 -3.81
C GLY A 72 5.04 -3.17 -5.33
N LEU A 73 4.73 -4.37 -5.82
CA LEU A 73 4.65 -4.63 -7.27
C LEU A 73 3.51 -3.84 -7.93
N GLY A 74 2.32 -3.84 -7.33
CA GLY A 74 1.13 -3.17 -7.86
C GLY A 74 1.27 -1.67 -7.94
N TYR A 75 1.44 -1.01 -6.79
CA TYR A 75 1.59 0.44 -6.75
C TYR A 75 2.89 0.87 -7.42
N GLY A 76 3.97 0.08 -7.32
CA GLY A 76 5.24 0.40 -7.95
C GLY A 76 5.13 0.41 -9.47
N PHE A 77 4.42 -0.56 -10.04
CA PHE A 77 4.07 -0.58 -11.46
C PHE A 77 3.24 0.64 -11.86
N VAL A 78 2.22 1.00 -11.09
CA VAL A 78 1.36 2.14 -11.38
C VAL A 78 2.16 3.45 -11.39
N PHE A 79 2.99 3.69 -10.38
CA PHE A 79 3.86 4.88 -10.33
C PHE A 79 4.90 4.89 -11.44
N TYR A 80 5.58 3.76 -11.67
CA TYR A 80 6.52 3.60 -12.79
C TYR A 80 5.85 3.98 -14.12
N ARG A 81 4.62 3.50 -14.34
CA ARG A 81 3.88 3.79 -15.57
C ARG A 81 3.48 5.26 -15.68
N ILE A 82 2.99 5.86 -14.59
CA ILE A 82 2.68 7.29 -14.56
C ILE A 82 3.92 8.11 -14.90
N PHE A 83 5.06 7.85 -14.26
CA PHE A 83 6.30 8.58 -14.50
C PHE A 83 6.84 8.38 -15.92
N THR A 84 6.72 7.17 -16.47
CA THR A 84 7.12 6.91 -17.86
C THR A 84 6.23 7.66 -18.85
N LEU A 85 4.90 7.67 -18.62
CA LEU A 85 3.95 8.41 -19.46
C LEU A 85 4.07 9.94 -19.32
N MET A 86 4.60 10.42 -18.20
CA MET A 86 4.96 11.84 -17.99
C MET A 86 6.32 12.21 -18.59
N GLY A 87 7.07 11.25 -19.16
CA GLY A 87 8.39 11.49 -19.75
C GLY A 87 9.53 11.62 -18.73
N LEU A 88 9.31 11.26 -17.46
CA LEU A 88 10.32 11.32 -16.39
C LEU A 88 11.25 10.11 -16.40
N ILE A 89 10.82 9.00 -16.98
CA ILE A 89 11.59 7.76 -17.10
C ILE A 89 11.75 7.46 -18.60
N PRO A 90 12.96 7.10 -19.07
CA PRO A 90 13.16 6.72 -20.47
C PRO A 90 12.29 5.52 -20.83
N THR A 91 11.72 5.52 -22.05
CA THR A 91 10.89 4.44 -22.58
C THR A 91 11.69 3.34 -23.28
N SER A 92 13.02 3.47 -23.31
CA SER A 92 13.92 2.62 -24.08
C SER A 92 14.98 1.96 -23.20
N GLY A 93 15.40 0.76 -23.61
CA GLY A 93 16.41 -0.02 -22.91
C GLY A 93 15.78 -0.93 -21.87
N TYR A 94 15.56 -2.19 -22.26
CA TYR A 94 14.91 -3.20 -21.44
C TYR A 94 15.45 -3.26 -19.99
N ASN A 95 16.78 -3.25 -19.81
CA ASN A 95 17.39 -3.28 -18.48
C ASN A 95 17.06 -2.04 -17.65
N ILE A 96 17.05 -0.86 -18.27
CA ILE A 96 16.74 0.41 -17.60
C ILE A 96 15.27 0.41 -17.14
N LEU A 97 14.36 -0.02 -18.01
CA LEU A 97 12.93 -0.17 -17.69
C LEU A 97 12.71 -1.17 -16.54
N LEU A 98 13.44 -2.28 -16.55
CA LEU A 98 13.34 -3.33 -15.54
C LEU A 98 13.90 -2.85 -14.19
N TYR A 99 15.01 -2.10 -14.18
CA TYR A 99 15.54 -1.47 -12.97
C TYR A 99 14.63 -0.36 -12.46
N ALA A 100 14.00 0.43 -13.33
CA ALA A 100 13.06 1.47 -12.92
C ALA A 100 11.80 0.87 -12.29
N LEU A 101 11.22 -0.17 -12.91
CA LEU A 101 10.08 -0.91 -12.35
C LEU A 101 10.47 -1.58 -11.03
N GLY A 102 11.58 -2.32 -11.02
CA GLY A 102 12.08 -3.02 -9.83
C GLY A 102 12.38 -2.05 -8.69
N GLY A 103 13.02 -0.92 -8.99
CA GLY A 103 13.31 0.14 -8.03
C GLY A 103 12.06 0.79 -7.46
N ALA A 104 11.08 1.13 -8.30
CA ALA A 104 9.80 1.68 -7.85
C ALA A 104 9.05 0.69 -6.95
N SER A 105 8.98 -0.58 -7.34
CA SER A 105 8.32 -1.63 -6.56
C SER A 105 9.03 -1.94 -5.25
N LEU A 106 10.37 -2.01 -5.26
CA LEU A 106 11.17 -2.24 -4.06
C LEU A 106 11.07 -1.06 -3.08
N THR A 107 11.04 0.17 -3.60
CA THR A 107 10.88 1.36 -2.76
C THR A 107 9.56 1.31 -1.99
N ILE A 108 8.45 1.01 -2.67
CA ILE A 108 7.14 0.91 -2.02
C ILE A 108 7.11 -0.27 -1.05
N PHE A 109 7.67 -1.42 -1.43
CA PHE A 109 7.78 -2.58 -0.54
C PHE A 109 8.54 -2.27 0.76
N VAL A 110 9.68 -1.58 0.66
CA VAL A 110 10.48 -1.21 1.84
C VAL A 110 9.72 -0.20 2.70
N LEU A 111 9.01 0.75 2.10
CA LEU A 111 8.19 1.73 2.82
C LEU A 111 7.03 1.06 3.57
N THR A 112 6.31 0.13 2.94
CA THR A 112 5.21 -0.59 3.59
C THR A 112 5.72 -1.51 4.70
N LEU A 113 6.86 -2.16 4.50
CA LEU A 113 7.51 -2.98 5.53
C LEU A 113 7.96 -2.13 6.73
N LEU A 114 8.59 -0.97 6.49
CA LEU A 114 9.00 -0.05 7.55
C LEU A 114 7.79 0.49 8.32
N HIS A 115 6.74 0.91 7.61
CA HIS A 115 5.47 1.32 8.19
C HIS A 115 4.92 0.23 9.13
N ALA A 116 4.81 -1.02 8.66
CA ALA A 116 4.36 -2.15 9.47
C ALA A 116 5.25 -2.43 10.70
N LYS A 117 6.58 -2.21 10.62
CA LYS A 117 7.49 -2.38 11.76
C LYS A 117 7.32 -1.28 12.80
N VAL A 118 7.19 -0.03 12.37
CA VAL A 118 6.90 1.11 13.26
C VAL A 118 5.56 0.89 13.96
N PHE A 119 4.55 0.38 13.26
CA PHE A 119 3.25 0.07 13.86
C PHE A 119 3.37 -0.95 14.98
N ASN A 120 4.07 -2.07 14.73
CA ASN A 120 4.22 -3.12 15.71
C ASN A 120 4.96 -2.63 16.97
N LEU A 121 5.98 -1.79 16.80
CA LEU A 121 6.72 -1.18 17.89
C LEU A 121 5.81 -0.25 18.71
N TRP A 122 5.05 0.60 18.03
CA TRP A 122 4.15 1.54 18.68
C TRP A 122 3.00 0.83 19.41
N ARG A 123 2.39 -0.18 18.78
CA ARG A 123 1.38 -1.06 19.38
C ARG A 123 1.89 -1.73 20.66
N TYR A 124 3.14 -2.21 20.64
CA TYR A 124 3.76 -2.85 21.79
C TYR A 124 3.94 -1.90 22.99
N ILE A 125 4.21 -0.62 22.74
CA ILE A 125 4.45 0.38 23.79
C ILE A 125 3.14 0.88 24.41
N PHE A 126 2.11 1.13 23.59
CA PHE A 126 0.94 1.90 24.02
C PHE A 126 -0.34 1.08 24.24
N PHE A 127 -0.45 -0.13 23.67
CA PHE A 127 -1.68 -0.92 23.74
C PHE A 127 -1.53 -2.18 24.60
N THR A 128 -2.58 -2.50 25.36
CA THR A 128 -2.69 -3.77 26.10
C THR A 128 -2.96 -4.94 25.15
N GLY A 129 -2.67 -6.17 25.54
CA GLY A 129 -2.73 -7.37 24.68
C GLY A 129 -4.00 -7.47 23.81
N ASP A 130 -5.19 -7.45 24.43
CA ASP A 130 -6.46 -7.62 23.72
C ASP A 130 -6.78 -6.47 22.74
N SER A 131 -6.48 -5.24 23.15
CA SER A 131 -6.72 -4.06 22.31
C SER A 131 -5.71 -3.94 21.17
N GLY A 132 -4.48 -4.40 21.40
CA GLY A 132 -3.43 -4.52 20.38
C GLY A 132 -3.74 -5.60 19.35
N GLU A 133 -4.23 -6.78 19.75
CA GLU A 133 -4.61 -7.84 18.79
C GLU A 133 -5.75 -7.42 17.88
N LEU A 134 -6.73 -6.70 18.42
CA LEU A 134 -7.83 -6.13 17.65
C LEU A 134 -7.35 -5.10 16.63
N LEU A 135 -6.39 -4.25 17.00
CA LEU A 135 -5.78 -3.26 16.12
C LEU A 135 -4.98 -3.93 15.00
N ASP A 136 -4.22 -4.98 15.34
CA ASP A 136 -3.44 -5.77 14.39
C ASP A 136 -4.31 -6.45 13.32
N GLN A 137 -5.51 -6.88 13.70
CA GLN A 137 -6.48 -7.44 12.76
C GLN A 137 -7.06 -6.38 11.82
N ASP A 138 -7.32 -5.17 12.31
CA ASP A 138 -7.84 -4.07 11.49
C ASP A 138 -6.80 -3.63 10.44
N TYR A 139 -5.54 -3.52 10.84
CA TYR A 139 -4.44 -3.25 9.91
C TYR A 139 -4.24 -4.36 8.89
N LEU A 140 -4.36 -5.61 9.31
CA LEU A 140 -4.28 -6.73 8.38
C LEU A 140 -5.41 -6.70 7.34
N PHE A 141 -6.62 -6.28 7.73
CA PHE A 141 -7.72 -6.07 6.79
C PHE A 141 -7.41 -4.93 5.82
N GLN A 142 -6.82 -3.83 6.31
CA GLN A 142 -6.43 -2.70 5.47
C GLN A 142 -5.35 -3.11 4.45
N ASP A 143 -4.28 -3.76 4.89
CA ASP A 143 -3.21 -4.30 4.03
C ASP A 143 -3.80 -5.24 2.98
N TRP A 144 -4.76 -6.07 3.38
CA TRP A 144 -5.43 -6.96 2.45
C TRP A 144 -6.28 -6.22 1.40
N ILE A 145 -7.01 -5.17 1.80
CA ILE A 145 -7.80 -4.33 0.89
C ILE A 145 -6.87 -3.63 -0.11
N ARG A 146 -5.81 -2.98 0.38
CA ARG A 146 -4.81 -2.29 -0.45
C ARG A 146 -4.14 -3.24 -1.44
N ALA A 147 -3.64 -4.38 -0.98
CA ALA A 147 -3.08 -5.42 -1.83
C ALA A 147 -4.11 -5.94 -2.86
N SER A 148 -5.37 -6.10 -2.47
CA SER A 148 -6.43 -6.54 -3.39
C SER A 148 -6.77 -5.52 -4.47
N MET A 149 -6.52 -4.23 -4.21
CA MET A 149 -6.71 -3.13 -5.17
C MET A 149 -5.52 -2.97 -6.13
N ALA A 150 -4.38 -3.60 -5.86
CA ALA A 150 -3.19 -3.57 -6.72
C ALA A 150 -3.51 -4.02 -8.17
N PHE A 151 -4.26 -5.11 -8.34
CA PHE A 151 -4.60 -5.62 -9.66
C PHE A 151 -5.61 -4.76 -10.44
N PRO A 152 -6.76 -4.35 -9.86
CA PRO A 152 -7.63 -3.38 -10.50
C PRO A 152 -6.90 -2.10 -10.91
N LEU A 153 -6.03 -1.56 -10.06
CA LEU A 153 -5.22 -0.39 -10.36
C LEU A 153 -4.24 -0.63 -11.51
N ALA A 154 -3.57 -1.78 -11.54
CA ALA A 154 -2.67 -2.15 -12.63
C ALA A 154 -3.41 -2.28 -13.97
N LEU A 155 -4.65 -2.80 -13.97
CA LEU A 155 -5.51 -2.84 -15.14
C LEU A 155 -5.97 -1.44 -15.58
N ILE A 156 -6.35 -0.58 -14.64
CA ILE A 156 -6.71 0.81 -14.92
C ILE A 156 -5.52 1.55 -15.53
N ALA A 157 -4.31 1.33 -15.01
CA ALA A 157 -3.09 1.92 -15.55
C ALA A 157 -2.78 1.45 -16.99
N LEU A 158 -3.31 0.29 -17.43
CA LEU A 158 -3.21 -0.17 -18.81
C LEU A 158 -4.13 0.55 -19.78
N LEU A 159 -5.22 1.15 -19.29
CA LEU A 159 -6.21 1.82 -20.14
C LEU A 159 -5.63 3.12 -20.74
N PRO A 160 -6.12 3.53 -21.93
CA PRO A 160 -5.72 4.78 -22.57
C PRO A 160 -6.41 5.99 -21.90
N ILE A 161 -6.26 6.12 -20.59
CA ILE A 161 -6.80 7.24 -19.79
C ILE A 161 -5.67 8.19 -19.39
N PRO A 162 -5.95 9.50 -19.22
CA PRO A 162 -4.96 10.45 -18.74
C PRO A 162 -4.34 10.03 -17.40
N THR A 163 -3.01 10.18 -17.27
CA THR A 163 -2.22 9.79 -16.09
C THR A 163 -2.72 10.42 -14.79
N GLN A 164 -3.30 11.61 -14.87
CA GLN A 164 -3.92 12.31 -13.74
C GLN A 164 -5.06 11.51 -13.11
N TYR A 165 -5.92 10.87 -13.90
CA TYR A 165 -7.02 10.05 -13.38
C TYR A 165 -6.53 8.76 -12.72
N VAL A 166 -5.45 8.18 -13.25
CA VAL A 166 -4.78 7.03 -12.60
C VAL A 166 -4.24 7.46 -11.23
N LEU A 167 -3.55 8.60 -11.16
CA LEU A 167 -3.05 9.15 -9.89
C LEU A 167 -4.18 9.43 -8.89
N TYR A 168 -5.29 10.04 -9.34
CA TYR A 168 -6.45 10.27 -8.49
C TYR A 168 -7.07 8.97 -7.98
N SER A 169 -7.08 7.89 -8.78
CA SER A 169 -7.56 6.59 -8.33
C SER A 169 -6.67 5.99 -7.23
N VAL A 170 -5.34 6.12 -7.34
CA VAL A 170 -4.40 5.70 -6.30
C VAL A 170 -4.63 6.49 -5.01
N LEU A 171 -4.71 7.82 -5.11
CA LEU A 171 -4.97 8.70 -3.97
C LEU A 171 -6.32 8.42 -3.32
N ALA A 172 -7.37 8.18 -4.11
CA ALA A 172 -8.69 7.84 -3.61
C ALA A 172 -8.68 6.52 -2.83
N ILE A 173 -7.97 5.49 -3.30
CA ILE A 173 -7.84 4.22 -2.60
C ILE A 173 -7.08 4.41 -1.29
N ILE A 174 -5.94 5.10 -1.30
CA ILE A 174 -5.16 5.38 -0.09
C ILE A 174 -6.05 6.13 0.92
N PHE A 175 -6.64 7.25 0.52
CA PHE A 175 -7.46 8.08 1.39
C PHE A 175 -8.69 7.35 1.95
N THR A 176 -9.39 6.56 1.13
CA THR A 176 -10.54 5.78 1.61
C THR A 176 -10.11 4.68 2.56
N THR A 177 -8.98 3.99 2.32
CA THR A 177 -8.47 2.99 3.25
C THR A 177 -8.06 3.60 4.59
N GLU A 178 -7.40 4.76 4.59
CA GLU A 178 -7.02 5.44 5.84
C GLU A 178 -8.25 5.97 6.59
N LEU A 179 -9.25 6.53 5.90
CA LEU A 179 -10.50 6.97 6.54
C LEU A 179 -11.23 5.81 7.23
N VAL A 180 -11.28 4.64 6.59
CA VAL A 180 -11.89 3.44 7.17
C VAL A 180 -11.13 2.99 8.42
N THR A 181 -9.80 3.03 8.37
CA THR A 181 -8.94 2.69 9.51
C THR A 181 -9.14 3.66 10.67
N LEU A 182 -9.07 4.97 10.41
CA LEU A 182 -9.33 5.99 11.43
C LEU A 182 -10.72 5.85 12.06
N TRP A 183 -11.75 5.59 11.25
CA TRP A 183 -13.10 5.36 11.74
C TRP A 183 -13.18 4.14 12.67
N ASN A 184 -12.55 3.02 12.28
CA ASN A 184 -12.52 1.80 13.09
C ASN A 184 -11.75 2.00 14.40
N ILE A 185 -10.60 2.68 14.35
CA ILE A 185 -9.78 3.01 15.51
C ILE A 185 -10.56 3.92 16.47
N MET A 186 -11.18 4.99 15.98
CA MET A 186 -12.02 5.90 16.77
C MET A 186 -13.17 5.17 17.46
N ARG A 187 -13.91 4.34 16.73
CA ARG A 187 -15.05 3.58 17.29
C ARG A 187 -14.62 2.61 18.39
N ARG A 188 -13.42 2.04 18.31
CA ARG A 188 -12.90 1.11 19.31
C ARG A 188 -12.38 1.85 20.53
N LEU A 189 -11.55 2.87 20.32
CA LEU A 189 -10.93 3.65 21.38
C LEU A 189 -11.93 4.46 22.21
N ARG A 190 -13.08 4.87 21.65
CA ARG A 190 -14.14 5.57 22.38
C ARG A 190 -14.67 4.82 23.62
N GLN A 191 -14.49 3.50 23.68
CA GLN A 191 -14.98 2.68 24.80
C GLN A 191 -13.88 2.17 25.74
N VAL A 192 -12.62 2.55 25.50
CA VAL A 192 -11.49 2.25 26.39
C VAL A 192 -11.21 3.47 27.25
N ALA A 193 -11.01 3.27 28.56
CA ALA A 193 -10.62 4.35 29.46
C ALA A 193 -9.27 4.96 28.99
N GLY A 194 -9.25 6.28 28.73
CA GLY A 194 -8.08 6.94 28.16
C GLY A 194 -7.91 6.79 26.63
N GLY A 195 -8.89 6.21 25.92
CA GLY A 195 -8.76 5.95 24.49
C GLY A 195 -8.60 7.20 23.60
N TYR A 196 -9.07 8.36 24.04
CA TYR A 196 -8.81 9.63 23.37
C TYR A 196 -7.33 10.05 23.42
N LEU A 197 -6.64 9.76 24.53
CA LEU A 197 -5.20 10.02 24.67
C LEU A 197 -4.40 9.06 23.76
N LEU A 198 -4.80 7.79 23.69
CA LEU A 198 -4.20 6.81 22.79
C LEU A 198 -4.43 7.16 21.31
N LEU A 199 -5.61 7.66 20.96
CA LEU A 199 -5.92 8.14 19.61
C LEU A 199 -5.07 9.35 19.23
N PHE A 200 -4.88 10.28 20.17
CA PHE A 200 -4.02 11.45 19.97
C PHE A 200 -2.55 11.04 19.78
N LEU A 201 -2.04 10.17 20.66
CA LEU A 201 -0.68 9.60 20.54
C LEU A 201 -0.48 8.84 19.24
N TYR A 202 -1.49 8.08 18.80
CA TYR A 202 -1.50 7.37 17.53
C TYR A 202 -1.41 8.34 16.34
N LEU A 203 -2.32 9.31 16.29
CA LEU A 203 -2.37 10.29 15.22
C LEU A 203 -1.09 11.11 15.15
N CYS A 204 -0.56 11.54 16.30
CA CYS A 204 0.69 12.27 16.34
C CYS A 204 1.87 11.37 15.92
N ALA A 205 2.11 10.24 16.60
CA ALA A 205 3.34 9.47 16.41
C ALA A 205 3.38 8.68 15.09
N TYR A 206 2.23 8.22 14.60
CA TYR A 206 2.16 7.21 13.56
C TYR A 206 1.62 7.72 12.22
N GLU A 207 0.66 8.64 12.23
CA GLU A 207 0.01 9.14 11.01
C GLU A 207 0.52 10.53 10.61
N ILE A 208 0.29 11.54 11.46
CA ILE A 208 0.43 12.96 11.12
C ILE A 208 1.90 13.40 11.10
N ILE A 209 2.69 13.08 12.13
CA ILE A 209 4.08 13.55 12.20
C ILE A 209 4.95 12.95 11.07
N PRO A 210 4.91 11.64 10.80
CA PRO A 210 5.67 11.08 9.68
C PRO A 210 5.26 11.69 8.34
N PHE A 211 3.97 11.92 8.11
CA PHE A 211 3.47 12.54 6.88
C PHE A 211 3.94 13.99 6.73
N LEU A 212 3.90 14.77 7.82
CA LEU A 212 4.44 16.13 7.86
C LEU A 212 5.96 16.16 7.61
N TYR A 213 6.71 15.19 8.13
CA TYR A 213 8.14 15.07 7.86
C TYR A 213 8.43 14.73 6.41
N ILE A 214 7.64 13.85 5.77
CA ILE A 214 7.79 13.51 4.35
C ILE A 214 7.48 14.74 3.47
N ILE A 215 6.39 15.46 3.75
CA ILE A 215 6.05 16.70 3.05
C ILE A 215 7.13 17.75 3.27
N GLY A 216 7.57 17.95 4.52
CA GLY A 216 8.62 18.90 4.86
C GLY A 216 9.95 18.57 4.18
N ALA A 217 10.34 17.31 4.14
CA ALA A 217 11.53 16.83 3.43
C ALA A 217 11.38 16.99 1.91
N GLY A 218 10.21 16.72 1.34
CA GLY A 218 9.94 16.93 -0.08
C GLY A 218 10.01 18.42 -0.46
N ILE A 219 9.42 19.30 0.34
CA ILE A 219 9.52 20.76 0.16
C ILE A 219 10.97 21.22 0.32
N TYR A 220 11.69 20.69 1.31
CA TYR A 220 13.11 21.01 1.51
C TYR A 220 13.95 20.58 0.31
N LEU A 221 13.80 19.34 -0.17
CA LEU A 221 14.56 18.81 -1.32
C LEU A 221 14.25 19.56 -2.62
N THR A 222 13.00 19.97 -2.82
CA THR A 222 12.59 20.75 -4.01
C THR A 222 13.01 22.22 -3.95
N ARG A 223 13.29 22.76 -2.75
CA ARG A 223 13.76 24.14 -2.56
C ARG A 223 15.27 24.25 -2.27
N SER A 224 15.93 23.15 -1.93
CA SER A 224 17.36 23.14 -1.63
C SER A 224 18.18 23.02 -2.92
N ASP A 225 19.24 23.82 -3.04
CA ASP A 225 20.22 23.80 -4.14
C ASP A 225 21.02 22.49 -4.28
N LEU A 226 20.66 21.44 -3.52
CA LEU A 226 21.32 20.13 -3.50
C LEU A 226 20.93 19.24 -4.70
N LEU A 227 19.83 19.51 -5.39
CA LEU A 227 19.38 18.76 -6.57
C LEU A 227 18.85 19.69 -7.70
N PRO A 228 19.72 20.50 -8.33
CA PRO A 228 19.29 21.52 -9.31
C PRO A 228 18.72 20.95 -10.63
N ASN A 229 18.73 19.64 -10.85
CA ASN A 229 18.44 19.02 -12.16
C ASN A 229 17.15 18.17 -12.24
N LEU A 230 16.23 18.22 -11.26
CA LEU A 230 14.98 17.44 -11.35
C LEU A 230 13.85 18.16 -12.12
N PHE A 231 14.00 19.43 -12.46
CA PHE A 231 12.98 20.25 -13.15
C PHE A 231 13.53 21.15 -14.27
N GLN A 232 14.70 20.82 -14.84
CA GLN A 232 15.11 21.32 -16.15
C GLN A 232 14.88 20.25 -17.21
#